data_AF-A0A524IK14-F1
#
_entry.id   AF-A0A524IK14-F1
#
_cell.length_a   1.000
_cell.length_b   1.000
_cell.length_c   1.000
_cell.angle_alpha   90.00
_cell.angle_beta   90.00
_cell.angle_gamma   90.00
#
_symmetry.space_group_name_H-M   'P 1'
#
loop_
_entity.id
_entity.type
_entity.pdbx_description
1 polymer ?
#
loop_
_entity_poly.entity_id
_entity_poly.type
_entity_poly.pdbx_seq_one_letter_code
_entity_poly.pdbx_strand_id
1 'polypeptide(L)'
;MLDGSTVVSRLAAQSREGANSDTLLRMAVQYIAAASNRYDWVGVYLLEDEVLVLHDYMGEPTEHTRIAVGHGVCGTAVAENRDINVPDVRALDNYIAC
;
A
#
# COMPACT_ATOMS: atom_id res chain seq x y z
N MET A 1 1.92 -7.91 -16.65
CA MET A 1 1.31 -6.66 -16.15
C MET A 1 0.21 -7.10 -15.20
N LEU A 2 0.16 -6.54 -13.98
CA LEU A 2 -0.92 -6.82 -13.04
C LEU A 2 -2.26 -6.54 -13.72
N ASP A 3 -3.15 -7.53 -13.78
CA ASP A 3 -4.54 -7.30 -14.17
C ASP A 3 -5.33 -6.86 -12.92
N GLY A 4 -5.44 -5.55 -12.74
CA GLY A 4 -6.17 -4.96 -11.63
C GLY A 4 -7.63 -5.40 -11.57
N SER A 5 -8.25 -5.71 -12.73
CA SER A 5 -9.65 -6.13 -12.77
C SER A 5 -9.88 -7.48 -12.09
N THR A 6 -8.91 -8.40 -12.21
CA THR A 6 -8.93 -9.69 -11.52
C THR A 6 -8.81 -9.53 -10.01
N VAL A 7 -7.89 -8.67 -9.52
CA VAL A 7 -7.73 -8.42 -8.07
C VAL A 7 -9.00 -7.81 -7.49
N VAL A 8 -9.53 -6.76 -8.12
CA VAL A 8 -10.76 -6.09 -7.67
C VAL A 8 -11.94 -7.06 -7.67
N SER A 9 -12.10 -7.89 -8.71
CA SER A 9 -13.20 -8.85 -8.80
C SER A 9 -13.16 -9.89 -7.68
N ARG A 10 -11.97 -10.37 -7.30
CA ARG A 10 -11.79 -11.31 -6.20
C ARG A 10 -12.11 -10.69 -4.84
N LEU A 11 -11.58 -9.50 -4.57
CA LEU A 11 -11.85 -8.78 -3.32
C LEU A 11 -13.35 -8.45 -3.19
N ALA A 12 -13.99 -8.04 -4.29
CA ALA A 12 -15.43 -7.78 -4.30
C ALA A 12 -16.26 -9.04 -4.05
N ALA A 13 -15.83 -10.21 -4.52
CA ALA A 13 -16.49 -11.48 -4.22
C ALA A 13 -16.41 -11.81 -2.73
N GLN A 14 -15.22 -11.68 -2.13
CA GLN A 14 -15.01 -11.94 -0.70
C GLN A 14 -15.77 -10.97 0.19
N SER A 15 -15.85 -9.70 -0.19
CA SER A 15 -16.68 -8.72 0.50
C SER A 15 -18.16 -9.12 0.51
N ARG A 16 -18.69 -9.62 -0.63
CA ARG A 16 -20.07 -10.14 -0.71
C ARG A 16 -20.30 -11.39 0.14
N GLU A 17 -19.25 -12.19 0.34
CA GLU A 17 -19.25 -13.38 1.22
C GLU A 17 -19.12 -13.01 2.70
N GLY A 18 -18.99 -11.73 3.04
CA GLY A 18 -18.96 -11.23 4.41
C GLY A 18 -17.56 -11.04 5.00
N ALA A 19 -16.50 -11.08 4.19
CA ALA A 19 -15.16 -10.72 4.65
C ALA A 19 -15.14 -9.27 5.15
N ASN A 20 -14.55 -9.06 6.32
CA ASN A 20 -14.39 -7.72 6.90
C ASN A 20 -13.21 -6.96 6.26
N SER A 21 -13.07 -5.69 6.60
CA SER A 21 -12.01 -4.83 6.04
C SER A 21 -10.60 -5.34 6.33
N ASP A 22 -10.32 -5.86 7.53
CA ASP A 22 -9.01 -6.43 7.86
C ASP A 22 -8.65 -7.56 6.90
N THR A 23 -9.55 -8.54 6.74
CA THR A 23 -9.37 -9.65 5.81
C THR A 23 -9.15 -9.16 4.38
N LEU A 24 -9.96 -8.21 3.90
CA LEU A 24 -9.86 -7.70 2.54
C LEU A 24 -8.53 -6.98 2.28
N LEU A 25 -8.04 -6.20 3.24
CA LEU A 25 -6.76 -5.49 3.14
C LEU A 25 -5.58 -6.47 3.06
N ARG A 26 -5.55 -7.48 3.93
CA ARG A 26 -4.52 -8.55 3.89
C ARG A 26 -4.52 -9.28 2.55
N MET A 27 -5.71 -9.64 2.06
CA MET A 27 -5.86 -10.30 0.76
C MET A 27 -5.39 -9.40 -0.40
N ALA A 28 -5.68 -8.11 -0.35
CA ALA A 28 -5.24 -7.16 -1.37
C ALA A 28 -3.71 -7.11 -1.45
N VAL A 29 -3.04 -6.96 -0.30
CA VAL A 29 -1.57 -6.96 -0.21
C VAL A 29 -1.00 -8.26 -0.79
N GLN A 30 -1.52 -9.41 -0.38
CA GLN A 30 -1.06 -10.72 -0.86
C GLN A 30 -1.24 -10.89 -2.37
N TYR A 31 -2.41 -10.54 -2.91
CA TYR A 31 -2.71 -10.71 -4.33
C TYR A 31 -1.89 -9.77 -5.21
N ILE A 32 -1.67 -8.52 -4.77
CA ILE A 32 -0.85 -7.56 -5.51
C ILE A 32 0.62 -7.99 -5.49
N ALA A 33 1.15 -8.39 -4.33
CA ALA A 33 2.51 -8.89 -4.21
C ALA A 33 2.77 -10.10 -5.12
N ALA A 34 1.82 -11.06 -5.14
CA ALA A 34 1.93 -12.27 -5.97
C ALA A 34 1.78 -12.02 -7.48
N ALA A 35 1.28 -10.84 -7.90
CA ALA A 35 0.97 -10.60 -9.30
C ALA A 35 2.20 -10.32 -10.18
N SER A 36 3.33 -9.91 -9.60
CA SER A 36 4.57 -9.70 -10.34
C SER A 36 5.78 -9.76 -9.42
N ASN A 37 6.85 -10.43 -9.88
CA ASN A 37 8.18 -10.43 -9.25
C ASN A 37 8.95 -9.10 -9.37
N ARG A 38 8.26 -8.01 -9.74
CA ARG A 38 8.84 -6.67 -9.90
C ARG A 38 8.59 -5.80 -8.68
N TYR A 39 7.76 -6.28 -7.75
CA TYR A 39 7.48 -5.61 -6.51
C TYR A 39 8.40 -6.19 -5.46
N ASP A 40 9.30 -5.36 -4.93
CA ASP A 40 10.15 -5.72 -3.79
C ASP A 40 9.39 -5.54 -2.46
N TRP A 41 8.39 -4.64 -2.46
CA TRP A 41 7.53 -4.36 -1.33
C TRP A 41 6.11 -3.99 -1.79
N VAL A 42 5.10 -4.52 -1.11
CA VAL A 42 3.68 -4.16 -1.26
C VAL A 42 3.06 -4.12 0.12
N GLY A 43 2.30 -3.08 0.43
CA GLY A 43 1.62 -2.99 1.71
C GLY A 43 0.59 -1.89 1.75
N VAL A 44 -0.07 -1.76 2.89
CA VAL A 44 -1.12 -0.79 3.11
C VAL A 44 -0.97 -0.12 4.47
N TYR A 45 -1.15 1.20 4.47
CA TYR A 45 -1.22 2.02 5.66
C TYR A 45 -2.65 2.52 5.85
N LEU A 46 -3.10 2.58 7.09
CA LEU A 46 -4.36 3.20 7.48
C LEU A 46 -4.09 4.57 8.07
N LEU A 47 -4.90 5.57 7.70
CA LEU A 47 -4.79 6.90 8.27
C LEU A 47 -5.48 6.93 9.65
N GLU A 48 -4.69 7.23 10.69
CA GLU A 48 -5.14 7.50 12.05
C GLU A 48 -4.77 8.95 12.40
N ASP A 49 -5.76 9.84 12.42
CA ASP A 49 -5.56 11.29 12.52
C ASP A 49 -4.59 11.81 11.44
N GLU A 50 -3.42 12.31 11.84
CA GLU A 50 -2.37 12.87 10.96
C GLU A 50 -1.21 11.87 10.74
N VAL A 51 -1.42 10.58 11.03
CA VAL A 51 -0.39 9.54 10.94
C VAL A 51 -0.90 8.33 10.16
N LEU A 52 -0.13 7.92 9.17
CA LEU A 52 -0.30 6.65 8.47
C LEU A 52 0.29 5.53 9.32
N VAL A 53 -0.49 4.51 9.64
CA VAL A 53 -0.08 3.35 10.45
C VAL A 53 -0.07 2.10 9.60
N LEU A 54 1.04 1.37 9.60
CA LEU A 54 1.22 0.17 8.80
C LEU A 54 0.22 -0.91 9.27
N HIS A 55 -0.60 -1.41 8.35
CA HIS A 55 -1.57 -2.46 8.63
C HIS A 55 -1.06 -3.85 8.21
N ASP A 56 -0.66 -4.01 6.95
CA ASP A 56 -0.09 -5.26 6.44
C ASP A 56 0.87 -5.01 5.27
N TYR A 57 1.83 -5.91 5.07
CA TYR A 57 2.80 -5.83 3.98
C TYR A 57 3.40 -7.19 3.59
N MET A 58 3.96 -7.25 2.39
CA MET A 58 4.77 -8.33 1.84
C MET A 58 6.05 -7.73 1.27
N GLY A 59 7.20 -8.17 1.76
CA GLY A 59 8.51 -7.63 1.39
C GLY A 59 9.47 -7.68 2.58
N GLU A 60 10.59 -6.97 2.45
CA GLU A 60 11.54 -6.81 3.55
C GLU A 60 10.92 -6.02 4.73
N PRO A 61 11.35 -6.29 5.98
CA PRO A 61 10.90 -5.54 7.14
C PRO A 61 11.21 -4.04 7.04
N THR A 62 10.33 -3.22 7.60
CA THR A 62 10.44 -1.76 7.57
C THR A 62 10.38 -1.16 8.96
N GLU A 63 11.19 -0.11 9.20
CA GLU A 63 11.12 0.67 10.43
C GLU A 63 9.97 1.68 10.40
N HIS A 64 9.43 1.97 9.22
CA HIS A 64 8.43 3.01 8.96
C HIS A 64 7.00 2.56 9.28
N THR A 65 6.79 1.93 10.44
CA THR A 65 5.45 1.46 10.87
C THR A 65 4.46 2.60 11.13
N ARG A 66 4.94 3.84 11.28
CA ARG A 66 4.16 5.07 11.45
C ARG A 66 4.80 6.18 10.62
N ILE A 67 4.03 6.84 9.75
CA ILE A 67 4.50 7.88 8.84
C ILE A 67 3.60 9.11 8.99
N ALA A 68 4.17 10.29 9.26
CA ALA A 68 3.37 11.52 9.31
C ALA A 68 2.84 11.90 7.92
N VAL A 69 1.65 12.49 7.85
CA VAL A 69 1.13 13.08 6.61
C VAL A 69 2.12 14.13 6.08
N GLY A 70 2.39 14.09 4.76
CA GLY A 70 3.39 14.92 4.09
C GLY A 70 4.84 14.42 4.17
N HIS A 71 5.12 13.35 4.92
CA HIS A 71 6.46 12.77 5.02
C HIS A 71 6.62 11.52 4.13
N GLY A 72 7.72 11.43 3.38
CA GLY A 72 7.91 10.33 2.44
C GLY A 72 6.93 10.38 1.26
N VAL A 73 7.04 9.38 0.38
CA VAL A 73 6.13 9.27 -0.78
C VAL A 73 4.70 8.98 -0.32
N CYS A 74 4.51 8.04 0.60
CA CYS A 74 3.18 7.66 1.11
C CYS A 74 2.49 8.81 1.86
N GLY A 75 3.21 9.50 2.75
CA GLY A 75 2.65 10.65 3.46
C GLY A 75 2.33 11.81 2.53
N THR A 76 3.16 12.06 1.52
CA THR A 76 2.90 13.07 0.48
C THR A 76 1.64 12.73 -0.33
N ALA A 77 1.42 11.46 -0.68
CA ALA A 77 0.24 11.03 -1.42
C ALA A 77 -1.06 11.32 -0.66
N VAL A 78 -1.06 11.11 0.66
CA VAL A 78 -2.20 11.47 1.53
C VAL A 78 -2.36 12.99 1.62
N ALA A 79 -1.27 13.74 1.82
CA ALA A 79 -1.32 15.21 1.93
C ALA A 79 -1.86 15.87 0.65
N GLU A 80 -1.49 15.36 -0.52
CA GLU A 80 -1.94 15.88 -1.82
C GLU A 80 -3.25 15.25 -2.31
N ASN A 81 -3.77 14.25 -1.59
CA ASN A 81 -4.97 13.48 -1.93
C ASN A 81 -4.99 13.01 -3.40
N ARG A 82 -3.87 12.43 -3.85
CA ARG A 82 -3.71 11.92 -5.22
C ARG A 82 -2.71 10.76 -5.29
N ASP A 83 -2.82 9.98 -6.35
CA ASP A 83 -1.82 8.97 -6.68
C ASP A 83 -0.46 9.62 -7.00
N ILE A 84 0.60 9.02 -6.46
CA ILE A 84 1.98 9.43 -6.70
C ILE A 84 2.74 8.25 -7.32
N ASN A 85 3.18 8.43 -8.56
CA ASN A 85 4.07 7.50 -9.26
C ASN A 85 5.44 8.16 -9.43
N VAL A 86 6.45 7.59 -8.78
CA VAL A 86 7.83 8.08 -8.79
C VAL A 86 8.70 7.12 -9.59
N PRO A 87 9.14 7.50 -10.81
CA PRO A 87 9.98 6.62 -11.63
C PRO A 87 11.36 6.32 -11.02
N ASP A 88 11.91 7.23 -10.23
CA ASP A 88 13.16 7.06 -9.51
C ASP A 88 13.11 7.74 -8.12
N VAL A 89 12.95 6.94 -7.08
CA VAL A 89 12.85 7.42 -5.69
C VAL A 89 14.17 8.00 -5.15
N ARG A 90 15.31 7.68 -5.77
CA ARG A 90 16.63 8.17 -5.33
C ARG A 90 16.82 9.65 -5.66
N ALA A 91 15.99 10.19 -6.56
CA ALA A 91 15.99 11.60 -6.93
C ALA A 91 15.10 12.46 -6.00
N LEU A 92 14.43 11.85 -5.02
CA LEU A 92 13.57 12.56 -4.07
C LEU A 92 14.32 12.83 -2.76
N ASP A 93 14.44 14.11 -2.40
CA ASP A 93 15.09 14.52 -1.15
C ASP A 93 14.35 14.06 0.12
N ASN A 94 13.05 13.77 0.01
CA ASN A 94 12.19 13.34 1.11
C ASN A 94 11.87 11.84 1.08
N TYR A 95 12.60 11.02 0.30
CA TYR A 95 12.33 9.58 0.22
C TYR A 95 12.66 8.84 1.52
N ILE A 96 11.73 7.99 1.93
CA ILE A 96 11.92 6.97 2.98
C ILE A 96 11.51 5.62 2.40
N ALA A 97 12.34 4.60 2.61
CA ALA A 97 12.11 3.28 2.04
C ALA A 97 11.05 2.52 2.84
N CYS A 98 10.04 2.01 2.14
CA CYS A 98 9.08 1.07 2.72
C CYS A 98 9.66 -0.34 2.65
#